data_AF-A9BW19-F1
#
_entry.id   AF-A9BW19-F1
#
_cell.length_a   1.000
_cell.length_b   1.000
_cell.length_c   1.000
_cell.angle_alpha   90.00
_cell.angle_beta   90.00
_cell.angle_gamma   90.00
#
_symmetry.space_group_name_H-M   'P 1'
#
loop_
_entity.id
_entity.type
_entity.pdbx_description
1 polymer ?
#
loop_
_entity_poly.entity_id
_entity_poly.type
_entity_poly.pdbx_seq_one_letter_code
_entity_poly.pdbx_strand_id
1 'polypeptide(L)'
;MTTAPTPSELLPCPFCGAGNTEIRDNGKVWSGMGYTAPTSTSVFHQCRPVAGQPSRAIERVGRDRASAIASWNQRAELEARKPLPLSDERIEGLREQTFSTNNPFCPCDSKTMRKAVRAAERAHGIKET
;
A
#
# COMPACT_ATOMS: atom_id res chain seq x y z
N MET A 1 -10.09 -2.68 -15.99
CA MET A 1 -10.43 -3.37 -14.74
C MET A 1 -9.14 -3.99 -14.22
N THR A 2 -8.43 -3.31 -13.33
CA THR A 2 -7.21 -3.84 -12.72
C THR A 2 -7.62 -4.52 -11.43
N THR A 3 -7.68 -5.85 -11.46
CA THR A 3 -7.98 -6.67 -10.28
C THR A 3 -6.88 -6.42 -9.25
N ALA A 4 -7.25 -5.95 -8.05
CA ALA A 4 -6.31 -5.85 -6.94
C ALA A 4 -5.72 -7.26 -6.67
N PRO A 5 -4.40 -7.40 -6.47
CA PRO A 5 -3.80 -8.70 -6.24
C PRO A 5 -4.42 -9.31 -4.98
N THR A 6 -4.88 -10.55 -5.12
CA THR A 6 -5.35 -11.38 -4.02
C THR A 6 -4.27 -11.40 -2.92
N PRO A 7 -4.61 -11.32 -1.61
CA PRO A 7 -3.64 -11.23 -0.50
C PRO A 7 -2.61 -12.38 -0.37
N SER A 8 -2.58 -13.29 -1.34
CA SER A 8 -1.66 -14.41 -1.47
C SER A 8 -0.47 -14.16 -2.42
N GLU A 9 -0.45 -13.08 -3.20
CA GLU A 9 0.66 -12.81 -4.13
C GLU A 9 1.77 -11.96 -3.51
N LEU A 10 3.00 -12.44 -3.59
CA LEU A 10 4.17 -11.79 -3.00
C LEU A 10 4.68 -10.65 -3.90
N LEU A 11 4.70 -9.41 -3.40
CA LEU A 11 5.19 -8.27 -4.16
C LEU A 11 6.73 -8.18 -4.13
N PRO A 12 7.35 -7.51 -5.14
CA PRO A 12 8.78 -7.29 -5.19
C PRO A 12 9.34 -6.56 -3.96
N CYS A 13 10.64 -6.71 -3.73
CA CYS A 13 11.30 -6.04 -2.61
C CYS A 13 11.21 -4.51 -2.73
N PRO A 14 10.80 -3.80 -1.65
CA PRO A 14 10.58 -2.36 -1.71
C PRO A 14 11.87 -1.53 -1.80
N PHE A 15 13.04 -2.13 -1.60
CA PHE A 15 14.31 -1.40 -1.61
C PHE A 15 15.06 -1.54 -2.93
N CYS A 16 15.07 -2.74 -3.51
CA CYS A 16 15.82 -3.01 -4.73
C CYS A 16 14.97 -3.53 -5.90
N GLY A 17 13.66 -3.75 -5.72
CA GLY A 17 12.74 -4.19 -6.78
C GLY A 17 13.01 -5.59 -7.37
N ALA A 18 14.13 -6.21 -7.00
CA ALA A 18 14.64 -7.48 -7.50
C ALA A 18 15.45 -8.20 -6.41
N GLY A 19 15.80 -9.47 -6.59
CA GLY A 19 16.70 -10.22 -5.70
C GLY A 19 16.13 -11.56 -5.23
N ASN A 20 16.85 -12.22 -4.33
CA ASN A 20 16.48 -13.54 -3.80
C ASN A 20 15.51 -13.35 -2.62
N THR A 21 14.21 -13.45 -2.91
CA THR A 21 13.17 -13.55 -1.88
C THR A 21 12.77 -15.00 -1.69
N GLU A 22 12.81 -15.48 -0.45
CA GLU A 22 12.45 -16.83 -0.07
C GLU A 22 11.32 -16.80 0.95
N ILE A 23 10.42 -17.77 0.88
CA ILE A 23 9.43 -18.01 1.92
C ILE A 23 9.91 -19.21 2.74
N ARG A 24 10.17 -19.00 4.04
CA ARG A 24 10.71 -20.03 4.93
C ARG A 24 9.70 -20.39 6.01
N ASP A 25 9.47 -21.68 6.16
CA ASP A 25 8.68 -22.23 7.25
C ASP A 25 9.57 -22.44 8.47
N ASN A 26 9.19 -21.85 9.60
CA ASN A 26 9.97 -21.83 10.83
C ASN A 26 9.34 -22.73 11.91
N GLY A 27 10.17 -23.16 12.86
CA GLY A 27 9.72 -23.91 14.04
C GLY A 27 9.26 -25.34 13.77
N LYS A 28 9.67 -25.94 12.65
CA LYS A 28 9.49 -27.38 12.41
C LYS A 28 10.42 -28.16 13.35
N VAL A 29 9.86 -29.06 14.16
CA VAL A 29 10.59 -29.95 15.07
C VAL A 29 10.42 -31.38 14.60
N TRP A 30 11.49 -32.18 14.63
CA TRP A 30 11.42 -33.61 14.29
C TRP A 30 10.82 -34.41 15.46
N SER A 31 9.72 -35.13 15.24
CA SER A 31 9.02 -35.92 16.27
C SER A 31 9.38 -37.41 16.27
N GLY A 32 10.32 -37.84 15.42
CA GLY A 32 10.65 -39.26 15.22
C GLY A 32 9.91 -39.91 14.04
N MET A 33 8.71 -39.45 13.69
CA MET A 33 7.91 -39.95 12.56
C MET A 33 7.80 -38.94 11.40
N GLY A 34 8.26 -37.71 11.62
CA GLY A 34 8.19 -36.61 10.66
C GLY A 34 8.49 -35.26 11.32
N TYR A 35 8.51 -34.20 10.52
CA TYR A 35 8.52 -32.84 11.05
C TYR A 35 7.11 -32.38 11.45
N THR A 36 7.01 -31.63 12.55
CA THR A 36 5.77 -30.96 12.93
C THR A 36 5.37 -29.90 11.91
N ALA A 37 4.10 -29.48 11.96
CA ALA A 37 3.66 -28.29 11.26
C ALA A 37 4.50 -27.08 11.70
N PRO A 38 4.82 -26.15 10.78
CA PRO A 38 5.56 -24.94 11.14
C PRO A 38 4.74 -24.06 12.07
N THR A 39 5.42 -23.40 13.02
CA THR A 39 4.79 -22.47 13.96
C THR A 39 4.65 -21.05 13.39
N SER A 40 5.45 -20.73 12.37
CA SER A 40 5.39 -19.46 11.65
C SER A 40 5.99 -19.59 10.25
N THR A 41 5.68 -18.62 9.40
CA THR A 41 6.27 -18.49 8.06
C THR A 41 6.91 -17.11 7.94
N SER A 42 8.06 -17.02 7.31
CA SER A 42 8.79 -15.78 7.06
C SER A 42 8.93 -15.51 5.56
N VAL A 43 8.80 -14.25 5.16
CA VAL A 43 9.29 -13.72 3.88
C VAL A 43 10.65 -13.13 4.15
N PHE A 44 11.70 -13.77 3.64
CA PHE A 44 13.09 -13.39 3.83
C PHE A 44 13.68 -12.88 2.51
N HIS A 45 14.37 -11.75 2.54
CA HIS A 45 14.98 -11.17 1.34
C HIS A 45 16.37 -10.60 1.65
N GLN A 46 17.32 -10.86 0.75
CA GLN A 46 18.62 -10.21 0.74
C GLN A 46 18.72 -9.28 -0.47
N CYS A 47 18.78 -7.97 -0.21
CA CYS A 47 19.03 -6.98 -1.27
C CYS A 47 20.43 -7.15 -1.85
N ARG A 48 20.63 -6.70 -3.10
CA ARG A 48 21.95 -6.68 -3.73
C ARG A 48 22.94 -5.89 -2.84
N PRO A 49 24.13 -6.42 -2.54
CA PRO A 49 25.14 -5.68 -1.78
C PRO A 49 25.56 -4.41 -2.51
N VAL A 50 25.72 -3.31 -1.75
CA VAL A 50 26.30 -2.06 -2.23
C VAL A 50 27.72 -1.97 -1.71
N ALA A 51 28.68 -1.70 -2.60
CA ALA A 51 30.09 -1.64 -2.25
C ALA A 51 30.33 -0.63 -1.11
N GLY A 52 31.11 -1.03 -0.11
CA GLY A 52 31.44 -0.20 1.05
C GLY A 52 30.31 -0.05 2.09
N GLN A 53 29.15 -0.69 1.90
CA GLN A 53 28.05 -0.64 2.87
C GLN A 53 27.74 -2.03 3.45
N PRO A 54 27.44 -2.15 4.75
CA PRO A 54 26.95 -3.39 5.32
C PRO A 54 25.52 -3.65 4.80
N SER A 55 25.27 -4.86 4.30
CA SER A 55 23.92 -5.31 3.94
C SER A 55 23.33 -6.20 5.03
N ARG A 56 22.03 -6.05 5.32
CA ARG A 56 21.28 -6.92 6.21
C ARG A 56 20.07 -7.48 5.49
N ALA A 57 19.70 -8.72 5.83
CA ALA A 57 18.47 -9.31 5.34
C ALA A 57 17.25 -8.59 5.90
N ILE A 58 16.18 -8.58 5.13
CA ILE A 58 14.88 -8.08 5.53
C ILE A 58 13.98 -9.28 5.73
N GLU A 59 13.32 -9.35 6.88
CA GLU A 59 12.42 -10.43 7.21
C GLU A 59 11.07 -9.90 7.71
N ARG A 60 10.00 -10.54 7.26
CA ARG A 60 8.64 -10.36 7.76
C ARG A 60 8.04 -11.70 8.10
N VAL A 61 7.57 -11.84 9.33
CA VAL A 61 7.07 -13.10 9.87
C VAL A 61 5.55 -13.00 10.05
N GLY A 62 4.85 -14.06 9.66
CA GLY A 62 3.43 -14.27 9.92
C GLY A 62 3.19 -15.62 10.57
N ARG A 63 1.99 -15.83 11.11
CA ARG A 63 1.53 -17.13 11.63
C ARG A 63 1.54 -18.19 10.54
N ASP A 64 1.20 -17.79 9.32
CA ASP A 64 1.11 -18.62 8.12
C ASP A 64 1.61 -17.83 6.91
N ARG A 65 1.71 -18.51 5.77
CA ARG A 65 2.20 -17.93 4.51
C ARG A 65 1.42 -16.68 4.09
N ALA A 66 0.09 -16.70 4.18
CA ALA A 66 -0.74 -15.57 3.77
C ALA A 66 -0.50 -14.35 4.68
N SER A 67 -0.44 -14.58 5.99
CA SER A 67 -0.14 -13.55 6.99
C SER A 67 1.26 -12.96 6.82
N ALA A 68 2.25 -13.78 6.44
CA ALA A 68 3.62 -13.34 6.17
C ALA A 68 3.69 -12.47 4.91
N ILE A 69 3.00 -12.88 3.83
CA ILE A 69 2.89 -12.09 2.58
C ILE A 69 2.14 -10.78 2.82
N ALA A 70 1.03 -10.80 3.55
CA ALA A 70 0.31 -9.58 3.93
C ALA A 70 1.21 -8.62 4.70
N SER A 71 2.00 -9.14 5.66
CA SER A 71 2.96 -8.34 6.43
C SER A 71 4.08 -7.75 5.56
N TRP A 72 4.53 -8.48 4.54
CA TRP A 72 5.48 -7.99 3.55
C TRP A 72 4.85 -6.90 2.65
N ASN A 73 3.61 -7.10 2.23
CA ASN A 73 2.88 -6.26 1.29
C ASN A 73 2.24 -5.01 1.93
N GLN A 74 2.36 -4.77 3.25
CA GLN A 74 1.71 -3.64 3.95
C GLN A 74 1.94 -2.28 3.27
N ARG A 75 3.06 -2.07 2.57
CA ARG A 75 3.31 -0.83 1.82
C ARG A 75 2.47 -0.70 0.55
N ALA A 76 2.18 -1.79 -0.16
CA ALA A 76 1.29 -1.73 -1.31
C ALA A 76 -0.13 -1.39 -0.88
N GLU A 77 -0.54 -1.83 0.31
CA GLU A 77 -1.78 -1.37 0.92
C GLU A 77 -1.73 0.14 1.23
N LEU A 78 -0.64 0.65 1.81
CA LEU A 78 -0.47 2.09 2.06
C LEU A 78 -0.47 2.92 0.76
N GLU A 79 0.18 2.44 -0.30
CA GLU A 79 0.17 3.07 -1.62
C GLU A 79 -1.24 3.02 -2.25
N ALA A 80 -1.93 1.89 -2.17
CA ALA A 80 -3.31 1.76 -2.63
C ALA A 80 -4.29 2.64 -1.84
N ARG A 81 -3.97 2.99 -0.58
CA ARG A 81 -4.74 3.92 0.26
C ARG A 81 -4.46 5.40 -0.05
N LYS A 82 -3.53 5.72 -0.96
CA LYS A 82 -3.34 7.12 -1.36
C LYS A 82 -4.65 7.67 -1.94
N PRO A 83 -5.05 8.89 -1.54
CA PRO A 83 -6.30 9.47 -2.01
C PRO A 83 -6.22 9.68 -3.52
N LEU A 84 -7.27 9.22 -4.21
CA LEU A 84 -7.50 9.54 -5.61
C LEU A 84 -8.06 10.96 -5.74
N PRO A 85 -7.84 11.63 -6.87
CA PRO A 85 -8.46 12.93 -7.12
C PRO A 85 -9.99 12.79 -7.06
N LEU A 86 -10.64 13.80 -6.50
CA LEU A 86 -12.09 13.82 -6.41
C LEU A 86 -12.69 14.08 -7.79
N SER A 87 -13.79 13.40 -8.12
CA SER A 87 -14.56 13.72 -9.33
C SER A 87 -15.21 15.11 -9.20
N ASP A 88 -15.48 15.76 -10.33
CA ASP A 88 -16.13 17.07 -10.36
C ASP A 88 -17.50 17.02 -9.67
N GLU A 89 -18.27 15.95 -9.84
CA GLU A 89 -19.58 15.73 -9.20
C GLU A 89 -19.43 15.60 -7.68
N ARG A 90 -18.38 14.90 -7.22
CA ARG A 90 -18.11 14.77 -5.79
C ARG A 90 -17.72 16.11 -5.18
N ILE A 91 -16.92 16.91 -5.89
CA ILE A 91 -16.55 18.26 -5.46
C ILE A 91 -17.80 19.14 -5.35
N GLU A 92 -18.71 19.04 -6.31
CA GLU A 92 -19.96 19.81 -6.29
C GLU A 92 -20.86 19.40 -5.12
N GLY A 93 -21.05 18.09 -4.89
CA GLY A 93 -21.82 17.61 -3.75
C GLY A 93 -21.24 18.04 -2.40
N LEU A 94 -19.90 18.08 -2.27
CA LEU A 94 -19.24 18.60 -1.07
C LEU A 94 -19.45 20.12 -0.91
N ARG A 95 -19.47 20.87 -2.02
CA ARG A 95 -19.75 22.32 -2.00
C ARG A 95 -21.16 22.60 -1.47
N GLU A 96 -22.16 21.89 -1.99
CA GLU A 96 -23.56 22.01 -1.56
C GLU A 96 -23.77 21.62 -0.09
N GLN A 97 -23.03 20.63 0.40
CA GLN A 97 -23.09 20.19 1.81
C GLN A 97 -22.43 21.18 2.77
N THR A 98 -21.39 21.87 2.32
CA THR A 98 -20.54 22.69 3.20
C THR A 98 -20.95 24.17 3.19
N PHE A 99 -21.36 24.67 2.03
CA PHE A 99 -21.66 26.09 1.83
C PHE A 99 -23.14 26.31 1.59
N SER A 100 -23.64 27.49 1.94
CA SER A 100 -25.00 27.93 1.60
C SER A 100 -25.09 28.29 0.13
N THR A 101 -25.03 27.28 -0.75
CA THR A 101 -25.00 27.46 -2.21
C THR A 101 -26.27 28.09 -2.78
N ASN A 102 -27.38 28.01 -2.05
CA ASN A 102 -28.65 28.66 -2.37
C ASN A 102 -28.67 30.16 -2.02
N ASN A 103 -27.64 30.69 -1.36
CA ASN A 103 -27.51 32.12 -1.08
C ASN A 103 -26.89 32.83 -2.30
N PRO A 104 -27.58 33.82 -2.91
CA PRO A 104 -27.06 34.57 -4.06
C PRO A 104 -25.73 35.29 -3.81
N PHE A 105 -25.39 35.55 -2.54
CA PHE A 105 -24.16 36.22 -2.15
C PHE A 105 -23.04 35.24 -1.75
N CYS A 106 -23.22 33.93 -1.94
CA CYS A 106 -22.18 32.95 -1.66
C CYS A 106 -21.01 33.13 -2.65
N PRO A 107 -19.81 33.49 -2.18
CA PRO A 107 -18.66 33.69 -3.08
C PRO A 107 -18.08 32.36 -3.58
N CYS A 108 -18.52 31.22 -3.04
CA CYS A 108 -18.00 29.89 -3.35
C CYS A 108 -18.78 29.26 -4.52
N ASP A 109 -18.57 29.78 -5.73
CA ASP A 109 -19.11 29.20 -6.95
C ASP A 109 -18.42 27.86 -7.32
N SER A 110 -19.08 27.05 -8.14
CA SER A 110 -18.60 25.71 -8.54
C SER A 110 -17.20 25.74 -9.19
N LYS A 111 -16.92 26.73 -10.03
CA LYS A 111 -15.65 26.84 -10.75
C LYS A 111 -14.52 27.20 -9.79
N THR A 112 -14.76 28.12 -8.87
CA THR A 112 -13.80 28.51 -7.84
C THR A 112 -13.45 27.34 -6.93
N MET A 113 -14.45 26.57 -6.49
CA MET A 113 -14.21 25.38 -5.66
C MET A 113 -13.42 24.31 -6.39
N ARG A 114 -13.76 23.99 -7.64
CA ARG A 114 -12.99 23.04 -8.44
C ARG A 114 -11.53 23.47 -8.60
N LYS A 115 -11.27 24.74 -8.88
CA LYS A 115 -9.90 25.26 -8.97
C LYS A 115 -9.13 25.11 -7.66
N ALA A 116 -9.75 25.43 -6.52
CA ALA A 116 -9.14 25.28 -5.21
C ALA A 116 -8.79 23.82 -4.90
N VAL A 117 -9.72 22.90 -5.15
CA VAL A 117 -9.49 21.45 -4.97
C VAL A 117 -8.35 20.96 -5.87
N ARG A 118 -8.36 21.29 -7.16
CA ARG A 118 -7.30 20.89 -8.09
C ARG A 118 -5.93 21.51 -7.73
N ALA A 119 -5.91 22.69 -7.12
CA ALA A 119 -4.68 23.29 -6.61
C ALA A 119 -4.15 22.53 -5.37
N ALA A 120 -5.04 22.18 -4.43
CA ALA A 120 -4.69 21.38 -3.26
C ALA A 120 -4.22 19.97 -3.64
N GLU A 121 -4.94 19.28 -4.54
CA GLU A 121 -4.55 17.96 -5.06
C GLU A 121 -3.15 18.00 -5.67
N ARG A 122 -2.85 19.01 -6.49
CA ARG A 122 -1.50 19.22 -7.06
C ARG A 122 -0.45 19.48 -5.99
N ALA A 123 -0.74 20.32 -5.00
CA ALA A 123 0.18 20.60 -3.90
C ALA A 123 0.50 19.34 -3.07
N HIS A 124 -0.44 18.40 -2.99
CA HIS A 124 -0.28 17.12 -2.31
C HIS A 124 0.12 15.94 -3.22
N GLY A 125 0.40 16.20 -4.51
CA GLY A 125 0.84 15.16 -5.45
C GLY A 125 -0.23 14.12 -5.82
N ILE A 126 -1.51 14.43 -5.60
CA ILE A 126 -2.65 13.62 -6.02
C ILE A 126 -2.83 13.81 -7.53
N LYS A 127 -2.79 12.72 -8.30
CA LYS A 127 -2.86 12.74 -9.77
C LYS A 127 -3.97 11.82 -10.26
N GLU A 128 -4.59 12.18 -11.38
CA GLU A 128 -5.41 11.24 -12.15
C GLU A 128 -4.48 10.13 -12.68
N THR A 129 -4.85 8.89 -12.39
CA THR A 129 -4.20 7.66 -12.88
C THR A 129 -4.27 7.53 -14.39
#